data_AF-A0A2I0ITX5-F1
#
_entry.id   AF-A0A2I0ITX5-F1
#
_cell.length_a   1.000
_cell.length_b   1.000
_cell.length_c   1.000
_cell.angle_alpha   90.00
_cell.angle_beta   90.00
_cell.angle_gamma   90.00
#
_symmetry.space_group_name_H-M   'P 1'
#
loop_
_entity.id
_entity.type
_entity.pdbx_description
1 polymer ?
#
loop_
_entity_poly.entity_id
_entity_poly.type
_entity_poly.pdbx_seq_one_letter_code
_entity_poly.pdbx_strand_id
1 'polypeptide(L)'
;MAINNCVEKSHGDCAVKVLGRLSFQPLSENPLLGPSASTLDIMGALQRKSLIEHLNWRLFTFPCLHAGFVHLLVNLVSVMFVGILLEQEFRSLRIGMIYVLSGFAGSLFAALFAQGSPQVGASGALFGLLGAMLSGLIWNWKLYTDKLAALAFICFIFVVNFVLGMLPFIDNFASIGGFMSGMLLGFAVLYTPRTTQVAHNKAGLFDYGIKSSARLKQKLDKPIHRIVALLVFVLMFSGCLVAVLRGINLNHYCSWCRSVDCVLSNRWSCNEATSFCQTIVSESQMTLTCVANGNFRVFPFTNVSPARTGDLCSLICS
;
A
#
# COMPACT_ATOMS: atom_id res chain seq x y z
N MET A 1 -7.89 -4.21 -13.60
CA MET A 1 -8.43 -5.55 -13.90
C MET A 1 -9.03 -6.09 -12.61
N ALA A 2 -10.34 -6.34 -12.54
CA ALA A 2 -10.96 -6.91 -11.35
C ALA A 2 -11.02 -8.43 -11.54
N ILE A 3 -10.16 -9.17 -10.85
CA ILE A 3 -10.16 -10.63 -10.91
C ILE A 3 -10.64 -11.16 -9.58
N ASN A 4 -11.81 -11.78 -9.64
CA ASN A 4 -12.37 -12.55 -8.55
C ASN A 4 -12.67 -13.93 -9.11
N ASN A 5 -12.05 -14.94 -8.53
CA ASN A 5 -11.99 -16.28 -9.10
C ASN A 5 -12.47 -17.35 -8.14
N CYS A 6 -13.22 -16.95 -7.12
CA CYS A 6 -13.67 -17.89 -6.11
C CYS A 6 -14.56 -19.00 -6.70
N VAL A 7 -15.46 -18.68 -7.64
CA VAL A 7 -16.33 -19.69 -8.27
C VAL A 7 -15.52 -20.75 -9.03
N GLU A 8 -14.50 -20.34 -9.78
CA GLU A 8 -13.66 -21.25 -10.57
C GLU A 8 -12.61 -21.99 -9.73
N LYS A 9 -12.02 -21.33 -8.72
CA LYS A 9 -10.90 -21.88 -7.93
C LYS A 9 -11.30 -22.44 -6.56
N SER A 10 -12.54 -22.25 -6.13
CA SER A 10 -13.02 -22.68 -4.80
C SER A 10 -14.39 -23.33 -4.84
N HIS A 11 -14.84 -23.75 -6.04
CA HIS A 11 -15.99 -24.64 -6.27
C HIS A 11 -17.26 -24.25 -5.47
N GLY A 12 -17.50 -22.95 -5.28
CA GLY A 12 -18.69 -22.42 -4.61
C GLY A 12 -18.58 -22.17 -3.10
N ASP A 13 -17.43 -22.41 -2.46
CA ASP A 13 -17.14 -21.95 -1.08
C ASP A 13 -16.69 -20.49 -1.07
N CYS A 14 -17.63 -19.60 -1.41
CA CYS A 14 -17.37 -18.18 -1.63
C CYS A 14 -18.17 -17.28 -0.69
N ALA A 15 -17.59 -16.14 -0.35
CA ALA A 15 -18.32 -15.04 0.27
C ALA A 15 -19.19 -14.34 -0.78
N VAL A 16 -20.41 -13.95 -0.36
CA VAL A 16 -21.38 -13.22 -1.19
C VAL A 16 -21.70 -13.97 -2.50
N LYS A 17 -22.21 -15.20 -2.39
CA LYS A 17 -22.53 -16.10 -3.53
C LYS A 17 -23.49 -15.50 -4.55
N VAL A 18 -24.32 -14.53 -4.13
CA VAL A 18 -25.27 -13.80 -5.00
C VAL A 18 -24.57 -13.07 -6.15
N LEU A 19 -23.29 -12.70 -5.99
CA LEU A 19 -22.50 -12.00 -7.01
C LEU A 19 -21.96 -12.92 -8.12
N GLY A 20 -22.17 -14.24 -8.03
CA GLY A 20 -21.74 -15.21 -9.04
C GLY A 20 -20.25 -15.09 -9.34
N ARG A 21 -19.89 -14.77 -10.59
CA ARG A 21 -18.48 -14.61 -11.03
C ARG A 21 -17.70 -13.53 -10.25
N LEU A 22 -18.39 -12.60 -9.61
CA LEU A 22 -17.78 -11.54 -8.79
C LEU A 22 -17.75 -11.89 -7.29
N SER A 23 -18.07 -13.12 -6.90
CA SER A 23 -18.01 -13.59 -5.50
C SER A 23 -16.57 -13.71 -4.99
N PHE A 24 -16.36 -13.30 -3.74
CA PHE A 24 -15.04 -13.18 -3.09
C PHE A 24 -14.62 -14.46 -2.37
N GLN A 25 -13.34 -14.57 -2.06
CA GLN A 25 -12.87 -15.61 -1.14
C GLN A 25 -13.50 -15.42 0.25
N PRO A 26 -13.63 -16.51 1.05
CA PRO A 26 -14.09 -16.42 2.43
C PRO A 26 -13.32 -15.38 3.24
N LEU A 27 -14.01 -14.69 4.16
CA LEU A 27 -13.40 -13.64 5.00
C LEU A 27 -12.27 -14.15 5.90
N SER A 28 -12.26 -15.46 6.20
CA SER A 28 -11.14 -16.12 6.90
C SER A 28 -9.86 -16.14 6.06
N GLU A 29 -10.00 -16.15 4.73
CA GLU A 29 -8.87 -16.16 3.80
C GLU A 29 -8.49 -14.74 3.39
N ASN A 30 -9.46 -13.93 2.97
CA ASN A 30 -9.22 -12.55 2.60
C ASN A 30 -10.26 -11.63 3.27
N PRO A 31 -9.89 -10.97 4.39
CA PRO A 31 -10.81 -10.11 5.12
C PRO A 31 -11.22 -8.85 4.35
N LEU A 32 -10.53 -8.52 3.26
CA LEU A 32 -10.75 -7.31 2.46
C LEU A 32 -11.75 -7.51 1.31
N LEU A 33 -12.45 -8.66 1.26
CA LEU A 33 -13.31 -9.08 0.15
C LEU A 33 -12.50 -9.06 -1.16
N GLY A 34 -11.57 -9.99 -1.27
CA GLY A 34 -10.66 -10.08 -2.40
C GLY A 34 -10.48 -11.50 -2.94
N PRO A 35 -9.58 -11.67 -3.92
CA PRO A 35 -9.25 -12.98 -4.48
C PRO A 35 -8.30 -13.76 -3.54
N SER A 36 -7.90 -14.96 -3.96
CA SER A 36 -6.94 -15.78 -3.20
C SER A 36 -5.52 -15.23 -3.27
N ALA A 37 -4.68 -15.62 -2.31
CA ALA A 37 -3.26 -15.25 -2.28
C ALA A 37 -2.52 -15.65 -3.57
N SER A 38 -2.69 -16.88 -4.04
CA SER A 38 -2.15 -17.34 -5.33
C SER A 38 -2.57 -16.48 -6.52
N THR A 39 -3.76 -15.87 -6.47
CA THR A 39 -4.26 -15.00 -7.54
C THR A 39 -3.59 -13.64 -7.49
N LEU A 40 -3.40 -13.08 -6.30
CA LEU A 40 -2.61 -11.86 -6.12
C LEU A 40 -1.18 -12.06 -6.63
N ASP A 41 -0.56 -13.20 -6.33
CA ASP A 41 0.78 -13.52 -6.83
C ASP A 41 0.82 -13.56 -8.37
N ILE A 42 -0.12 -14.24 -9.03
CA ILE A 42 -0.19 -14.27 -10.50
C ILE A 42 -0.37 -12.87 -11.09
N MET A 43 -1.14 -11.99 -10.42
CA MET A 43 -1.37 -10.62 -10.88
C MET A 43 -0.16 -9.70 -10.73
N GLY A 44 0.89 -10.15 -10.05
CA GLY A 44 2.10 -9.36 -9.82
C GLY A 44 2.14 -8.66 -8.48
N ALA A 45 1.51 -9.25 -7.46
CA ALA A 45 1.81 -8.93 -6.08
C ALA A 45 3.30 -9.17 -5.80
N LEU A 46 3.83 -8.47 -4.81
CA LEU A 46 5.22 -8.61 -4.41
C LEU A 46 5.33 -9.76 -3.42
N GLN A 47 6.21 -10.70 -3.74
CA GLN A 47 6.52 -11.84 -2.88
C GLN A 47 8.00 -12.14 -3.01
N ARG A 48 8.64 -12.56 -1.92
CA ARG A 48 10.07 -12.85 -1.86
C ARG A 48 10.54 -13.87 -2.90
N LYS A 49 9.79 -14.96 -3.08
CA LYS A 49 10.13 -16.01 -4.05
C LYS A 49 10.10 -15.46 -5.49
N SER A 50 9.07 -14.70 -5.81
CA SER A 50 8.82 -14.14 -7.14
C SER A 50 9.77 -12.99 -7.51
N LEU A 51 10.37 -12.32 -6.52
CA LEU A 51 11.38 -11.28 -6.70
C LEU A 51 12.67 -11.79 -7.37
N ILE A 52 13.04 -13.05 -7.14
CA ILE A 52 14.27 -13.65 -7.69
C ILE A 52 14.11 -13.94 -9.18
N GLU A 53 12.91 -14.29 -9.64
CA GLU A 53 12.65 -14.73 -11.02
C GLU A 53 12.08 -13.62 -11.92
N HIS A 54 11.29 -12.70 -11.37
CA HIS A 54 10.41 -11.82 -12.15
C HIS A 54 10.32 -10.38 -11.61
N LEU A 55 11.46 -9.83 -11.16
CA LEU A 55 11.55 -8.50 -10.55
C LEU A 55 10.94 -7.36 -11.40
N ASN A 56 11.19 -7.37 -12.71
CA ASN A 56 11.00 -6.20 -13.56
C ASN A 56 9.54 -5.75 -13.66
N TRP A 57 8.60 -6.63 -14.01
CA TRP A 57 7.20 -6.24 -14.22
C TRP A 57 6.41 -6.11 -12.91
N ARG A 58 6.79 -6.89 -11.89
CA ARG A 58 6.13 -6.88 -10.58
C ARG A 58 6.28 -5.55 -9.85
N LEU A 59 7.44 -4.88 -9.98
CA LEU A 59 7.64 -3.54 -9.45
C LEU A 59 6.70 -2.49 -10.07
N PHE A 60 6.23 -2.70 -11.30
CA PHE A 60 5.26 -1.81 -11.95
C PHE A 60 3.81 -2.17 -11.64
N THR A 61 3.49 -3.45 -11.51
CA THR A 61 2.12 -3.89 -11.21
C THR A 61 1.76 -3.75 -9.74
N PHE A 62 2.71 -4.00 -8.84
CA PHE A 62 2.54 -3.92 -7.38
C PHE A 62 1.84 -2.64 -6.87
N PRO A 63 2.23 -1.42 -7.28
CA PRO A 63 1.56 -0.19 -6.84
C PRO A 63 0.17 0.02 -7.48
N CYS A 64 -0.23 -0.80 -8.45
CA CYS A 64 -1.56 -0.75 -9.07
C CYS A 64 -2.54 -1.79 -8.50
N LEU A 65 -2.04 -2.78 -7.76
CA LEU A 65 -2.85 -3.86 -7.22
C LEU A 65 -3.47 -3.49 -5.87
N HIS A 66 -4.67 -4.01 -5.64
CA HIS A 66 -5.40 -3.84 -4.40
C HIS A 66 -5.78 -5.22 -3.86
N ALA A 67 -5.73 -5.37 -2.54
CA ALA A 67 -5.87 -6.67 -1.86
C ALA A 67 -7.33 -7.16 -1.86
N GLY A 68 -8.28 -6.26 -2.01
CA GLY A 68 -9.71 -6.55 -2.06
C GLY A 68 -10.53 -5.28 -2.27
N PHE A 69 -11.85 -5.44 -2.31
CA PHE A 69 -12.79 -4.35 -2.54
C PHE A 69 -12.72 -3.26 -1.47
N VAL A 70 -12.61 -3.65 -0.19
CA VAL A 70 -12.53 -2.69 0.92
C VAL A 70 -11.28 -1.81 0.80
N HIS A 71 -10.14 -2.44 0.52
CA HIS A 71 -8.88 -1.72 0.32
C HIS A 71 -8.94 -0.78 -0.88
N LEU A 72 -9.49 -1.23 -2.02
CA LEU A 72 -9.70 -0.38 -3.19
C LEU A 72 -10.54 0.86 -2.88
N LEU A 73 -11.68 0.66 -2.21
CA LEU A 73 -12.60 1.75 -1.90
C LEU A 73 -11.96 2.80 -0.99
N VAL A 74 -11.34 2.38 0.12
CA VAL A 74 -10.71 3.29 1.08
C VAL A 74 -9.53 4.03 0.45
N ASN A 75 -8.69 3.33 -0.31
CA ASN A 75 -7.55 3.94 -0.98
C ASN A 75 -8.01 4.95 -2.04
N LEU A 76 -8.98 4.60 -2.89
CA LEU A 76 -9.49 5.49 -3.94
C LEU A 76 -10.13 6.74 -3.36
N VAL A 77 -10.98 6.59 -2.33
CA VAL A 77 -11.61 7.72 -1.64
C VAL A 77 -10.54 8.63 -1.03
N SER A 78 -9.54 8.07 -0.35
CA SER A 78 -8.45 8.83 0.26
C SER A 78 -7.61 9.58 -0.79
N VAL A 79 -7.25 8.90 -1.90
CA VAL A 79 -6.48 9.50 -3.01
C VAL A 79 -7.28 10.63 -3.67
N MET A 80 -8.60 10.45 -3.89
CA MET A 80 -9.43 11.51 -4.45
C MET A 80 -9.49 12.72 -3.52
N PHE A 81 -9.74 12.53 -2.22
CA PHE A 81 -9.80 13.66 -1.29
C PHE A 81 -8.46 14.40 -1.19
N VAL A 82 -7.36 13.69 -0.92
CA VAL A 82 -6.03 14.29 -0.77
C VAL A 82 -5.54 14.88 -2.10
N GLY A 83 -5.75 14.15 -3.20
CA GLY A 83 -5.37 14.56 -4.55
C GLY A 83 -6.07 15.84 -4.97
N ILE A 84 -7.40 15.93 -4.86
CA ILE A 84 -8.16 17.13 -5.23
C ILE A 84 -7.68 18.36 -4.44
N LEU A 85 -7.45 18.22 -3.13
CA LEU A 85 -6.94 19.31 -2.29
C LEU A 85 -5.56 19.79 -2.78
N LEU A 86 -4.64 18.86 -3.03
CA LEU A 86 -3.29 19.17 -3.53
C LEU A 86 -3.30 19.77 -4.94
N GLU A 87 -4.18 19.30 -5.83
CA GLU A 87 -4.27 19.82 -7.19
C GLU A 87 -4.78 21.25 -7.25
N GLN A 88 -5.77 21.56 -6.40
CA GLN A 88 -6.29 22.91 -6.22
C GLN A 88 -5.18 23.89 -5.78
N GLU A 89 -4.26 23.42 -4.92
CA GLU A 89 -3.18 24.23 -4.38
C GLU A 89 -1.95 24.31 -5.32
N PHE A 90 -1.51 23.20 -5.93
CA PHE A 90 -0.17 23.10 -6.53
C PHE A 90 -0.09 22.67 -8.00
N ARG A 91 -1.22 22.55 -8.71
CA ARG A 91 -1.35 22.09 -10.12
C ARG A 91 -1.25 20.57 -10.28
N SER A 92 -2.15 20.01 -11.09
CA SER A 92 -2.28 18.58 -11.39
C SER A 92 -0.98 17.89 -11.84
N LEU A 93 -0.20 18.49 -12.75
CA LEU A 93 1.03 17.84 -13.25
C LEU A 93 2.04 17.52 -12.14
N ARG A 94 2.20 18.43 -11.15
CA ARG A 94 3.14 18.22 -10.03
C ARG A 94 2.65 17.10 -9.13
N ILE A 95 1.35 17.07 -8.85
CA ILE A 95 0.73 16.05 -8.00
C ILE A 95 0.76 14.68 -8.68
N GLY A 96 0.48 14.61 -9.98
CA GLY A 96 0.60 13.39 -10.77
C GLY A 96 2.02 12.82 -10.77
N MET A 97 3.05 13.67 -10.93
CA MET A 97 4.46 13.21 -10.84
C MET A 97 4.80 12.68 -9.45
N ILE A 98 4.39 13.37 -8.37
CA ILE A 98 4.61 12.91 -7.00
C ILE A 98 3.92 11.56 -6.77
N TYR A 99 2.66 11.42 -7.18
CA TYR A 99 1.88 10.18 -7.04
C TYR A 99 2.60 8.99 -7.68
N VAL A 100 3.03 9.13 -8.94
CA VAL A 100 3.69 8.06 -9.69
C VAL A 100 5.06 7.74 -9.11
N LEU A 101 5.90 8.75 -8.86
CA LEU A 101 7.26 8.55 -8.33
C LEU A 101 7.25 7.96 -6.91
N SER A 102 6.32 8.39 -6.05
CA SER A 102 6.16 7.82 -4.72
C SER A 102 5.64 6.39 -4.74
N GLY A 103 4.75 6.04 -5.68
CA GLY A 103 4.34 4.65 -5.89
C GLY A 103 5.53 3.74 -6.23
N PHE A 104 6.41 4.19 -7.13
CA PHE A 104 7.63 3.43 -7.48
C PHE A 104 8.64 3.38 -6.34
N ALA A 105 8.89 4.50 -5.66
CA ALA A 105 9.79 4.54 -4.51
C ALA A 105 9.29 3.63 -3.38
N GLY A 106 7.98 3.63 -3.12
CA GLY A 106 7.34 2.69 -2.20
C GLY A 106 7.53 1.23 -2.63
N SER A 107 7.38 0.93 -3.92
CA SER A 107 7.61 -0.42 -4.46
C SER A 107 9.04 -0.92 -4.25
N LEU A 108 10.03 -0.05 -4.46
CA LEU A 108 11.43 -0.37 -4.18
C LEU A 108 11.68 -0.60 -2.70
N PHE A 109 11.08 0.23 -1.84
CA PHE A 109 11.24 0.10 -0.39
C PHE A 109 10.60 -1.20 0.12
N ALA A 110 9.39 -1.51 -0.32
CA ALA A 110 8.69 -2.78 -0.04
C ALA A 110 9.51 -4.00 -0.47
N ALA A 111 10.15 -3.95 -1.64
CA ALA A 111 10.99 -5.06 -2.13
C ALA A 111 12.17 -5.40 -1.21
N LEU A 112 12.69 -4.44 -0.44
CA LEU A 112 13.75 -4.69 0.55
C LEU A 112 13.24 -5.43 1.78
N PHE A 113 11.96 -5.29 2.10
CA PHE A 113 11.30 -5.93 3.26
C PHE A 113 10.35 -7.07 2.86
N ALA A 114 10.36 -7.46 1.58
CA ALA A 114 9.44 -8.42 1.03
C ALA A 114 9.41 -9.73 1.82
N GLN A 115 8.19 -10.14 2.13
CA GLN A 115 7.88 -11.36 2.87
C GLN A 115 7.51 -12.52 1.91
N GLY A 116 7.31 -13.70 2.48
CA GLY A 116 6.93 -14.93 1.80
C GLY A 116 5.46 -14.98 1.40
N SER A 117 4.59 -14.10 1.90
CA SER A 117 3.22 -13.94 1.42
C SER A 117 3.14 -12.86 0.31
N PRO A 118 2.22 -13.00 -0.66
CA PRO A 118 2.03 -11.98 -1.68
C PRO A 118 1.37 -10.73 -1.08
N GLN A 119 1.98 -9.56 -1.29
CA GLN A 119 1.47 -8.28 -0.80
C GLN A 119 1.31 -7.27 -1.95
N VAL A 120 0.46 -6.26 -1.73
CA VAL A 120 0.19 -5.18 -2.70
C VAL A 120 0.40 -3.82 -2.05
N GLY A 121 0.83 -2.83 -2.83
CA GLY A 121 1.33 -1.56 -2.29
C GLY A 121 0.72 -0.31 -2.91
N ALA A 122 -0.53 -0.37 -3.39
CA ALA A 122 -1.20 0.82 -3.94
C ALA A 122 -1.30 2.00 -2.97
N SER A 123 -1.26 1.74 -1.66
CA SER A 123 -1.19 2.75 -0.60
C SER A 123 0.09 3.60 -0.67
N GLY A 124 1.20 3.10 -1.22
CA GLY A 124 2.46 3.85 -1.32
C GLY A 124 2.31 5.19 -2.03
N ALA A 125 1.49 5.24 -3.09
CA ALA A 125 1.22 6.48 -3.81
C ALA A 125 0.35 7.46 -3.00
N LEU A 126 -0.65 6.97 -2.27
CA LEU A 126 -1.47 7.77 -1.34
C LEU A 126 -0.60 8.39 -0.23
N PHE A 127 0.24 7.57 0.41
CA PHE A 127 1.14 8.05 1.45
C PHE A 127 2.16 9.05 0.91
N GLY A 128 2.59 8.89 -0.35
CA GLY A 128 3.36 9.91 -1.06
C GLY A 128 2.65 11.26 -1.16
N LEU A 129 1.36 11.26 -1.50
CA LEU A 129 0.56 12.49 -1.49
C LEU A 129 0.44 13.09 -0.08
N LEU A 130 0.25 12.27 0.96
CA LEU A 130 0.21 12.74 2.35
C LEU A 130 1.55 13.36 2.78
N GLY A 131 2.68 12.73 2.44
CA GLY A 131 4.01 13.26 2.72
C GLY A 131 4.26 14.59 1.99
N ALA A 132 3.82 14.68 0.74
CA ALA A 132 3.90 15.91 -0.04
C ALA A 132 3.02 17.03 0.55
N MET A 133 1.81 16.71 0.97
CA MET A 133 0.90 17.61 1.67
C MET A 133 1.49 18.13 2.98
N LEU A 134 2.10 17.25 3.78
CA LEU A 134 2.82 17.64 5.00
C LEU A 134 3.98 18.57 4.69
N SER A 135 4.78 18.30 3.65
CA SER A 135 5.88 19.17 3.26
C SER A 135 5.39 20.57 2.82
N GLY A 136 4.27 20.64 2.10
CA GLY A 136 3.62 21.89 1.70
C GLY A 136 3.11 22.69 2.90
N LEU A 137 2.53 22.00 3.90
CA LEU A 137 2.09 22.59 5.17
C LEU A 137 3.29 23.13 5.97
N ILE A 138 4.39 22.39 6.06
CA ILE A 138 5.62 22.83 6.73
C ILE A 138 6.19 24.08 6.04
N TRP A 139 6.27 24.05 4.71
CA TRP A 139 6.84 25.16 3.92
C TRP A 139 6.03 26.45 4.06
N ASN A 140 4.71 26.32 4.14
CA ASN A 140 3.77 27.43 4.20
C ASN A 140 3.15 27.59 5.61
N TRP A 141 3.83 27.08 6.64
CA TRP A 141 3.29 27.03 8.02
C TRP A 141 2.82 28.38 8.55
N LYS A 142 3.45 29.49 8.14
CA LYS A 142 3.08 30.84 8.57
C LYS A 142 1.89 31.42 7.82
N LEU A 143 1.53 30.86 6.67
CA LEU A 143 0.45 31.36 5.81
C LEU A 143 -0.89 30.72 6.18
N TYR A 144 -0.89 29.47 6.64
CA TYR A 144 -2.11 28.77 7.03
C TYR A 144 -2.75 29.31 8.32
N THR A 145 -4.05 29.53 8.28
CA THR A 145 -4.85 29.94 9.45
C THR A 145 -5.14 28.75 10.37
N ASP A 146 -5.70 27.66 9.84
CA ASP A 146 -6.15 26.48 10.62
C ASP A 146 -5.18 25.28 10.53
N LYS A 147 -3.93 25.50 10.94
CA LYS A 147 -2.82 24.52 10.84
C LYS A 147 -3.09 23.21 11.58
N LEU A 148 -3.73 23.30 12.75
CA LEU A 148 -4.04 22.13 13.56
C LEU A 148 -5.11 21.26 12.90
N ALA A 149 -6.10 21.87 12.23
CA ALA A 149 -7.11 21.13 11.49
C ALA A 149 -6.50 20.41 10.28
N ALA A 150 -5.62 21.09 9.54
CA ALA A 150 -4.86 20.51 8.44
C ALA A 150 -3.98 19.33 8.90
N LEU A 151 -3.22 19.50 10.00
CA LEU A 151 -2.37 18.45 10.54
C LEU A 151 -3.22 17.28 11.06
N ALA A 152 -4.32 17.55 11.76
CA ALA A 152 -5.24 16.52 12.23
C ALA A 152 -5.86 15.73 11.07
N PHE A 153 -6.19 16.40 9.95
CA PHE A 153 -6.68 15.74 8.74
C PHE A 153 -5.63 14.80 8.14
N ILE A 154 -4.38 15.26 7.98
CA ILE A 154 -3.27 14.42 7.49
C ILE A 154 -3.07 13.21 8.40
N CYS A 155 -3.01 13.44 9.72
CA CYS A 155 -2.85 12.38 10.73
C CYS A 155 -4.01 11.39 10.70
N PHE A 156 -5.24 11.85 10.54
CA PHE A 156 -6.42 10.98 10.47
C PHE A 156 -6.35 10.05 9.26
N ILE A 157 -6.12 10.57 8.05
CA ILE A 157 -6.00 9.75 6.84
C ILE A 157 -4.80 8.80 6.94
N PHE A 158 -3.67 9.27 7.48
CA PHE A 158 -2.48 8.45 7.72
C PHE A 158 -2.82 7.26 8.62
N VAL A 159 -3.38 7.51 9.81
CA VAL A 159 -3.67 6.45 10.79
C VAL A 159 -4.69 5.45 10.24
N VAL A 160 -5.79 5.93 9.64
CA VAL A 160 -6.82 5.03 9.08
C VAL A 160 -6.25 4.11 8.01
N ASN A 161 -5.48 4.64 7.06
CA ASN A 161 -4.90 3.81 6.00
C ASN A 161 -3.74 2.93 6.49
N PHE A 162 -2.95 3.39 7.47
CA PHE A 162 -1.86 2.60 8.03
C PHE A 162 -2.39 1.41 8.83
N VAL A 163 -3.44 1.63 9.65
CA VAL A 163 -4.13 0.56 10.38
C VAL A 163 -4.80 -0.41 9.42
N LEU A 164 -5.43 0.08 8.34
CA LEU A 164 -5.94 -0.79 7.29
C LEU A 164 -4.81 -1.64 6.68
N GLY A 165 -3.63 -1.06 6.49
CA GLY A 165 -2.46 -1.75 5.98
C GLY A 165 -1.86 -2.80 6.92
N MET A 166 -2.31 -2.88 8.18
CA MET A 166 -1.96 -3.98 9.10
C MET A 166 -2.81 -5.24 8.87
N LEU A 167 -3.75 -5.19 7.92
CA LEU A 167 -4.49 -6.36 7.45
C LEU A 167 -3.66 -7.15 6.42
N PRO A 168 -3.88 -8.47 6.30
CA PRO A 168 -3.11 -9.30 5.38
C PRO A 168 -3.20 -8.80 3.93
N PHE A 169 -2.13 -9.08 3.17
CA PHE A 169 -1.93 -8.74 1.76
C PHE A 169 -1.65 -7.26 1.45
N ILE A 170 -1.67 -6.35 2.42
CA ILE A 170 -1.28 -4.95 2.22
C ILE A 170 0.14 -4.74 2.76
N ASP A 171 0.97 -4.03 1.99
CA ASP A 171 2.35 -3.73 2.35
C ASP A 171 2.47 -2.32 2.93
N ASN A 172 2.83 -2.21 4.21
CA ASN A 172 2.99 -0.94 4.91
C ASN A 172 4.41 -0.36 4.72
N PHE A 173 5.41 -1.16 4.36
CA PHE A 173 6.71 -0.64 3.95
C PHE A 173 6.59 0.20 2.66
N ALA A 174 5.71 -0.19 1.72
CA ALA A 174 5.37 0.61 0.56
C ALA A 174 4.81 1.99 0.97
N SER A 175 3.94 2.01 1.97
CA SER A 175 3.39 3.24 2.56
C SER A 175 4.48 4.13 3.17
N ILE A 176 5.42 3.55 3.92
CA ILE A 176 6.54 4.28 4.54
C ILE A 176 7.47 4.88 3.48
N GLY A 177 7.93 4.08 2.51
CA GLY A 177 8.78 4.54 1.41
C GLY A 177 8.08 5.57 0.52
N GLY A 178 6.78 5.39 0.30
CA GLY A 178 5.91 6.35 -0.37
C GLY A 178 5.86 7.69 0.37
N PHE A 179 5.60 7.68 1.68
CA PHE A 179 5.56 8.89 2.50
C PHE A 179 6.90 9.65 2.50
N MET A 180 8.02 8.94 2.70
CA MET A 180 9.35 9.53 2.69
C MET A 180 9.68 10.19 1.34
N SER A 181 9.44 9.47 0.23
CA SER A 181 9.64 10.01 -1.11
C SER A 181 8.75 11.20 -1.41
N GLY A 182 7.47 11.13 -1.06
CA GLY A 182 6.50 12.19 -1.27
C GLY A 182 6.84 13.46 -0.50
N MET A 183 7.32 13.32 0.74
CA MET A 183 7.80 14.44 1.54
C MET A 183 9.02 15.12 0.92
N LEU A 184 10.01 14.35 0.44
CA LEU A 184 11.19 14.89 -0.24
C LEU A 184 10.84 15.59 -1.57
N LEU A 185 10.02 14.94 -2.41
CA LEU A 185 9.54 15.50 -3.67
C LEU A 185 8.68 16.74 -3.43
N GLY A 186 7.86 16.73 -2.38
CA GLY A 186 7.05 17.85 -1.96
C GLY A 186 7.89 19.07 -1.57
N PHE A 187 8.96 18.88 -0.79
CA PHE A 187 9.92 19.96 -0.50
C PHE A 187 10.61 20.49 -1.76
N ALA A 188 10.90 19.63 -2.74
CA ALA A 188 11.50 20.05 -3.99
C ALA A 188 10.53 20.85 -4.90
N VAL A 189 9.24 20.52 -4.90
CA VAL A 189 8.30 20.92 -5.96
C VAL A 189 7.11 21.80 -5.47
N LEU A 190 6.70 21.74 -4.19
CA LEU A 190 5.49 22.37 -3.64
C LEU A 190 5.76 23.66 -2.82
N TYR A 191 6.52 24.59 -3.39
CA TYR A 191 7.04 25.77 -2.68
C TYR A 191 6.25 27.07 -2.87
N THR A 192 5.24 27.08 -3.75
CA THR A 192 4.39 28.26 -3.99
C THR A 192 2.98 27.75 -4.27
N PRO A 193 2.06 27.87 -3.30
CA PRO A 193 0.66 27.57 -3.56
C PRO A 193 0.14 28.53 -4.62
N ARG A 194 -0.82 28.10 -5.43
CA ARG A 194 -1.60 29.00 -6.26
C ARG A 194 -2.28 29.98 -5.31
N THR A 195 -1.91 31.25 -5.38
CA THR A 195 -2.74 32.35 -4.90
C THR A 195 -3.92 32.46 -5.85
N THR A 196 -4.79 31.46 -5.85
CA THR A 196 -6.09 31.59 -6.47
C THR A 196 -6.82 32.55 -5.56
N GLN A 197 -7.24 33.67 -6.12
CA GLN A 197 -8.10 34.69 -5.51
C GLN A 197 -9.48 34.02 -5.31
N VAL A 198 -9.55 33.00 -4.45
CA VAL A 198 -10.80 32.29 -4.17
C VAL A 198 -11.65 33.27 -3.39
N ALA A 199 -12.81 33.59 -3.96
CA ALA A 199 -13.81 34.46 -3.35
C ALA A 199 -13.98 34.11 -1.87
N HIS A 200 -14.03 35.15 -1.04
CA HIS A 200 -14.10 35.20 0.43
C HIS A 200 -15.28 34.41 1.07
N ASN A 201 -15.98 33.57 0.32
CA ASN A 201 -17.25 32.95 0.70
C ASN A 201 -17.19 31.42 0.80
N LYS A 202 -16.03 30.77 0.70
CA LYS A 202 -15.87 29.36 1.05
C LYS A 202 -14.80 29.22 2.13
N ALA A 203 -15.24 29.05 3.38
CA ALA A 203 -14.38 28.58 4.47
C ALA A 203 -13.87 27.18 4.14
N GLY A 204 -12.71 27.09 3.50
CA GLY A 204 -12.01 25.84 3.24
C GLY A 204 -11.00 25.57 4.34
N LEU A 205 -10.67 24.29 4.55
CA LEU A 205 -9.69 23.79 5.56
C LEU A 205 -8.29 24.42 5.46
N PHE A 206 -8.00 25.13 4.37
CA PHE A 206 -6.70 25.64 3.97
C PHE A 206 -6.82 27.12 3.58
N ASP A 207 -7.21 27.97 4.53
CA ASP A 207 -7.29 29.43 4.33
C ASP A 207 -5.94 30.12 4.64
N TYR A 208 -5.64 31.21 3.91
CA TYR A 208 -4.34 31.88 3.94
C TYR A 208 -4.42 33.35 4.39
N GLY A 209 -3.58 33.72 5.36
CA GLY A 209 -3.38 35.12 5.77
C GLY A 209 -2.28 35.83 4.98
N ILE A 210 -2.61 36.90 4.25
CA ILE A 210 -1.63 37.66 3.45
C ILE A 210 -0.82 38.63 4.34
N LYS A 211 0.50 38.39 4.50
CA LYS A 211 1.45 39.40 5.00
C LYS A 211 2.58 39.66 3.99
N SER A 212 2.66 40.92 3.53
CA SER A 212 3.50 41.41 2.40
C SER A 212 5.03 41.39 2.65
N SER A 213 5.48 41.58 3.90
CA SER A 213 6.90 41.84 4.22
C SER A 213 7.83 40.59 4.20
N ALA A 214 7.28 39.37 4.29
CA ALA A 214 8.07 38.12 4.31
C ALA A 214 8.67 37.71 2.93
N ARG A 215 8.36 38.46 1.86
CA ARG A 215 8.44 37.98 0.47
C ARG A 215 9.85 37.96 -0.14
N LEU A 216 10.81 38.73 0.39
CA LEU A 216 12.15 38.90 -0.22
C LEU A 216 13.22 37.94 0.36
N LYS A 217 13.35 37.84 1.69
CA LYS A 217 14.31 36.92 2.36
C LYS A 217 13.96 35.44 2.09
N GLN A 218 12.67 35.14 1.95
CA GLN A 218 12.14 33.81 1.62
C GLN A 218 12.45 33.36 0.17
N LYS A 219 12.90 34.26 -0.73
CA LYS A 219 13.10 33.94 -2.15
C LYS A 219 14.45 33.28 -2.44
N LEU A 220 15.48 33.55 -1.61
CA LEU A 220 16.87 33.07 -1.79
C LEU A 220 17.17 31.76 -1.04
N ASP A 221 16.50 31.48 0.09
CA ASP A 221 16.62 30.20 0.83
C ASP A 221 15.88 29.03 0.14
N LYS A 222 14.96 29.37 -0.77
CA LYS A 222 14.12 28.43 -1.54
C LYS A 222 14.88 27.50 -2.49
N PRO A 223 15.84 27.94 -3.33
CA PRO A 223 16.53 27.05 -4.26
C PRO A 223 17.44 26.01 -3.59
N ILE A 224 18.15 26.38 -2.51
CA ILE A 224 19.10 25.46 -1.85
C ILE A 224 18.35 24.25 -1.26
N HIS A 225 17.27 24.48 -0.51
CA HIS A 225 16.48 23.40 0.08
C HIS A 225 15.89 22.45 -0.97
N ARG A 226 15.51 22.95 -2.15
CA ARG A 226 15.01 22.13 -3.26
C ARG A 226 16.09 21.22 -3.81
N ILE A 227 17.27 21.77 -4.07
CA ILE A 227 18.40 21.01 -4.60
C ILE A 227 18.78 19.91 -3.60
N VAL A 228 18.86 20.25 -2.30
CA VAL A 228 19.15 19.28 -1.25
C VAL A 228 18.07 18.19 -1.18
N ALA A 229 16.78 18.55 -1.15
CA ALA A 229 15.70 17.56 -1.08
C ALA A 229 15.68 16.63 -2.30
N LEU A 230 15.94 17.18 -3.50
CA LEU A 230 16.01 16.40 -4.74
C LEU A 230 17.24 15.48 -4.77
N LEU A 231 18.40 15.96 -4.31
CA LEU A 231 19.61 15.13 -4.18
C LEU A 231 19.38 13.98 -3.20
N VAL A 232 18.78 14.25 -2.03
CA VAL A 232 18.45 13.21 -1.04
C VAL A 232 17.46 12.20 -1.63
N PHE A 233 16.44 12.66 -2.35
CA PHE A 233 15.50 11.77 -3.04
C PHE A 233 16.19 10.86 -4.06
N VAL A 234 17.07 11.42 -4.91
CA VAL A 234 17.80 10.66 -5.93
C VAL A 234 18.74 9.65 -5.27
N LEU A 235 19.46 10.02 -4.20
CA LEU A 235 20.32 9.10 -3.46
C LEU A 235 19.51 7.97 -2.80
N MET A 236 18.39 8.30 -2.17
CA MET A 236 17.50 7.30 -1.57
C MET A 236 16.93 6.34 -2.63
N PHE A 237 16.41 6.89 -3.74
CA PHE A 237 15.81 6.10 -4.81
C PHE A 237 16.84 5.18 -5.49
N SER A 238 18.01 5.74 -5.85
CA SER A 238 19.10 4.97 -6.46
C SER A 238 19.67 3.93 -5.51
N GLY A 239 19.83 4.25 -4.22
CA GLY A 239 20.24 3.30 -3.19
C GLY A 239 19.26 2.14 -3.03
N CYS A 240 17.96 2.41 -2.95
CA CYS A 240 16.94 1.36 -2.87
C CYS A 240 16.95 0.50 -4.14
N LEU A 241 17.03 1.12 -5.31
CA LEU A 241 17.10 0.41 -6.59
C LEU A 241 18.31 -0.54 -6.64
N VAL A 242 19.51 -0.06 -6.29
CA VAL A 242 20.72 -0.89 -6.26
C VAL A 242 20.60 -2.02 -5.24
N ALA A 243 20.04 -1.74 -4.05
CA ALA A 243 19.86 -2.75 -3.01
C ALA A 243 18.88 -3.86 -3.46
N VAL A 244 17.78 -3.49 -4.12
CA VAL A 244 16.81 -4.43 -4.70
C VAL A 244 17.46 -5.25 -5.82
N LEU A 245 18.20 -4.62 -6.72
CA LEU A 245 18.91 -5.30 -7.82
C LEU A 245 20.01 -6.26 -7.31
N ARG A 246 20.59 -5.98 -6.13
CA ARG A 246 21.55 -6.87 -5.46
C ARG A 246 20.87 -7.97 -4.63
N GLY A 247 19.54 -8.02 -4.58
CA GLY A 247 18.79 -9.02 -3.81
C GLY A 247 18.95 -8.86 -2.29
N ILE A 248 19.27 -7.66 -1.80
CA ILE A 248 19.38 -7.40 -0.37
C ILE A 248 18.00 -7.52 0.27
N ASN A 249 17.91 -8.32 1.33
CA ASN A 249 16.69 -8.45 2.10
C ASN A 249 16.94 -7.97 3.54
N LEU A 250 16.29 -6.85 3.89
CA LEU A 250 16.38 -6.22 5.20
C LEU A 250 15.47 -6.88 6.25
N ASN A 251 14.50 -7.69 5.83
CA ASN A 251 13.61 -8.42 6.75
C ASN A 251 14.40 -9.37 7.68
N HIS A 252 15.56 -9.89 7.24
CA HIS A 252 16.44 -10.70 8.10
C HIS A 252 17.00 -9.97 9.32
N TYR A 253 17.12 -8.65 9.25
CA TYR A 253 17.71 -7.84 10.31
C TYR A 253 16.66 -7.26 11.27
N CYS A 254 15.38 -7.60 11.06
CA CYS A 254 14.27 -6.91 11.70
C CYS A 254 13.22 -7.88 12.22
N SER A 255 13.23 -8.12 13.53
CA SER A 255 12.24 -8.99 14.20
C SER A 255 10.84 -8.36 14.27
N TRP A 256 10.74 -7.02 14.22
CA TRP A 256 9.48 -6.28 14.33
C TRP A 256 8.82 -5.96 12.99
N CYS A 257 9.51 -6.19 11.86
CA CYS A 257 9.02 -5.81 10.54
C CYS A 257 7.72 -6.54 10.16
N ARG A 258 7.55 -7.78 10.63
CA ARG A 258 6.31 -8.54 10.41
C ARG A 258 5.09 -7.85 11.02
N SER A 259 5.23 -7.23 12.18
CA SER A 259 4.14 -6.54 12.88
C SER A 259 3.71 -5.23 12.21
N VAL A 260 4.52 -4.71 11.29
CA VAL A 260 4.21 -3.48 10.53
C VAL A 260 3.22 -3.77 9.40
N ASP A 261 3.40 -4.88 8.69
CA ASP A 261 2.52 -5.28 7.58
C ASP A 261 1.32 -6.10 8.04
N CYS A 262 1.43 -6.86 9.14
CA CYS A 262 0.34 -7.76 9.54
C CYS A 262 0.31 -8.02 11.04
N VAL A 263 -0.84 -7.70 11.65
CA VAL A 263 -1.10 -8.02 13.06
C VAL A 263 -1.86 -9.34 13.16
N LEU A 264 -1.30 -10.25 13.96
CA LEU A 264 -1.93 -11.53 14.29
C LEU A 264 -3.28 -11.30 15.00
N SER A 265 -4.31 -12.01 14.54
CA SER A 265 -5.66 -11.97 15.10
C SER A 265 -6.26 -13.36 15.12
N ASN A 266 -7.24 -13.60 16.00
CA ASN A 266 -7.96 -14.89 16.05
C ASN A 266 -8.74 -15.20 14.76
N ARG A 267 -8.87 -14.23 13.83
CA ARG A 267 -9.63 -14.35 12.58
C ARG A 267 -8.77 -14.50 11.31
N TRP A 268 -7.47 -14.21 11.39
CA TRP A 268 -6.54 -14.31 10.26
C TRP A 268 -5.10 -14.45 10.76
N SER A 269 -4.25 -15.15 10.01
CA SER A 269 -2.85 -15.34 10.37
C SER A 269 -1.92 -14.83 9.31
N CYS A 270 -0.78 -14.34 9.77
CA CYS A 270 0.29 -13.77 8.97
C CYS A 270 1.48 -14.75 8.87
N ASN A 271 1.31 -16.00 9.33
CA ASN A 271 2.42 -16.93 9.49
C ASN A 271 2.89 -17.50 8.15
N GLU A 272 4.17 -17.26 7.87
CA GLU A 272 5.00 -18.00 6.90
C GLU A 272 5.39 -19.38 7.43
N ALA A 273 4.44 -20.14 8.02
CA ALA A 273 4.78 -21.52 8.30
C ALA A 273 5.13 -22.16 6.96
N THR A 274 6.33 -22.75 6.85
CA THR A 274 6.61 -23.83 5.90
C THR A 274 5.74 -25.01 6.34
N SER A 275 4.43 -24.82 6.21
CA SER A 275 3.42 -25.72 6.70
C SER A 275 3.27 -26.79 5.65
N PHE A 276 3.73 -27.97 5.98
CA PHE A 276 3.40 -29.16 5.23
C PHE A 276 2.00 -29.60 5.67
N CYS A 277 1.08 -29.64 4.72
CA CYS A 277 -0.22 -30.27 4.94
C CYS A 277 -0.25 -31.63 4.27
N GLN A 278 -0.72 -32.63 5.01
CA GLN A 278 -1.10 -33.90 4.44
C GLN A 278 -2.45 -33.74 3.76
N THR A 279 -2.54 -34.20 2.50
CA THR A 279 -3.77 -34.17 1.72
C THR A 279 -4.34 -35.58 1.63
N ILE A 280 -5.60 -35.75 2.03
CA ILE A 280 -6.35 -36.99 1.86
C ILE A 280 -7.52 -36.67 0.93
N VAL A 281 -7.57 -37.31 -0.22
CA VAL A 281 -8.62 -37.11 -1.22
C VAL A 281 -9.51 -38.34 -1.26
N SER A 282 -10.82 -38.13 -1.02
CA SER A 282 -11.89 -39.11 -1.27
C SER A 282 -12.65 -38.74 -2.55
N GLU A 283 -13.63 -39.53 -3.00
CA GLU A 283 -14.31 -39.29 -4.30
C GLU A 283 -14.95 -37.90 -4.44
N SER A 284 -15.46 -37.31 -3.36
CA SER A 284 -16.16 -36.01 -3.36
C SER A 284 -15.62 -34.98 -2.37
N GLN A 285 -14.62 -35.33 -1.56
CA GLN A 285 -14.11 -34.47 -0.48
C GLN A 285 -12.59 -34.52 -0.39
N MET A 286 -11.99 -33.38 -0.08
CA MET A 286 -10.56 -33.24 0.18
C MET A 286 -10.36 -32.81 1.64
N THR A 287 -9.61 -33.59 2.39
CA THR A 287 -9.21 -33.26 3.76
C THR A 287 -7.76 -32.79 3.75
N LEU A 288 -7.53 -31.58 4.23
CA LEU A 288 -6.19 -31.06 4.48
C LEU A 288 -5.93 -31.06 5.98
N THR A 289 -4.82 -31.69 6.38
CA THR A 289 -4.38 -31.75 7.77
C THR A 289 -3.01 -31.09 7.90
N CYS A 290 -2.91 -30.08 8.74
CA CYS A 290 -1.66 -29.42 9.04
C CYS A 290 -0.77 -30.30 9.93
N VAL A 291 0.45 -30.60 9.48
CA VAL A 291 1.38 -31.45 10.23
C VAL A 291 1.90 -30.74 11.49
N ALA A 292 1.99 -29.42 11.48
CA ALA A 292 2.59 -28.66 12.58
C ALA A 292 1.72 -28.56 13.84
N ASN A 293 0.40 -28.40 13.67
CA ASN A 293 -0.55 -28.20 14.78
C ASN A 293 -1.67 -29.25 14.85
N GLY A 294 -1.76 -30.15 13.86
CA GLY A 294 -2.79 -31.19 13.80
C GLY A 294 -4.19 -30.70 13.37
N ASN A 295 -4.36 -29.41 13.09
CA ASN A 295 -5.63 -28.86 12.61
C ASN A 295 -5.97 -29.46 11.24
N PHE A 296 -7.24 -29.77 11.01
CA PHE A 296 -7.70 -30.27 9.72
C PHE A 296 -8.98 -29.58 9.29
N ARG A 297 -9.21 -29.54 7.98
CA ARG A 297 -10.45 -29.06 7.38
C ARG A 297 -10.84 -29.93 6.20
N VAL A 298 -12.13 -30.23 6.12
CA VAL A 298 -12.74 -31.00 5.03
C VAL A 298 -13.37 -30.02 4.04
N PHE A 299 -12.99 -30.14 2.78
CA PHE A 299 -13.51 -29.33 1.68
C PHE A 299 -14.39 -30.20 0.77
N PRO A 300 -15.54 -29.67 0.29
CA PRO A 300 -16.48 -30.41 -0.55
C PRO A 300 -16.06 -30.47 -2.03
N PHE A 301 -14.75 -30.49 -2.30
CA PHE A 301 -14.17 -30.49 -3.65
C PHE A 301 -12.78 -31.13 -3.64
N THR A 302 -12.34 -31.68 -4.78
CA THR A 302 -11.12 -32.52 -4.86
C THR A 302 -10.11 -32.08 -5.93
N ASN A 303 -10.56 -31.39 -6.98
CA ASN A 303 -9.71 -30.95 -8.09
C ASN A 303 -9.22 -29.50 -7.89
N VAL A 304 -8.09 -29.35 -7.20
CA VAL A 304 -7.53 -28.07 -6.78
C VAL A 304 -6.08 -27.95 -7.24
N SER A 305 -5.69 -26.81 -7.81
CA SER A 305 -4.31 -26.57 -8.25
C SER A 305 -3.32 -26.58 -7.07
N PRO A 306 -2.04 -26.98 -7.27
CA PRO A 306 -1.03 -27.01 -6.20
C PRO A 306 -0.87 -25.68 -5.45
N ALA A 307 -0.91 -24.55 -6.17
CA ALA A 307 -0.83 -23.22 -5.57
C ALA A 307 -2.01 -22.94 -4.63
N ARG A 308 -3.22 -23.38 -5.02
CA ARG A 308 -4.44 -23.23 -4.21
C ARG A 308 -4.44 -24.16 -3.00
N THR A 309 -3.90 -25.37 -3.12
CA THR A 309 -3.66 -26.26 -1.97
C THR A 309 -2.71 -25.62 -0.97
N GLY A 310 -1.69 -24.89 -1.44
CA GLY A 310 -0.82 -24.06 -0.62
C GLY A 310 -1.57 -22.98 0.15
N ASP A 311 -2.40 -22.18 -0.53
CA ASP A 311 -3.23 -21.14 0.11
C ASP A 311 -4.07 -21.72 1.26
N LEU A 312 -4.77 -22.85 1.01
CA LEU A 312 -5.63 -23.52 1.99
C LEU A 312 -4.82 -24.12 3.15
N CYS A 313 -3.63 -24.65 2.87
CA CYS A 313 -2.75 -25.19 3.89
C CYS A 313 -2.25 -24.10 4.86
N SER A 314 -1.83 -22.95 4.32
CA SER A 314 -1.45 -21.78 5.13
C SER A 314 -2.59 -21.32 6.04
N LEU A 315 -3.84 -21.43 5.59
CA LEU A 315 -5.05 -21.08 6.36
C LEU A 315 -5.47 -22.13 7.41
N ILE A 316 -4.94 -23.34 7.39
CA ILE A 316 -5.24 -24.37 8.41
C ILE A 316 -4.14 -24.41 9.47
N CYS A 317 -2.90 -24.19 9.03
CA CYS A 317 -1.73 -24.12 9.90
C CYS A 317 -1.56 -22.79 10.62
N SER A 318 -2.32 -21.79 10.19
CA SER A 318 -2.40 -20.42 10.71
C SER A 318 -2.81 -20.31 12.17
#